data_AF-A0A9D9IDY2-F1
#
_entry.id   AF-A0A9D9IDY2-F1
#
_cell.length_a   1.000
_cell.length_b   1.000
_cell.length_c   1.000
_cell.angle_alpha   90.00
_cell.angle_beta   90.00
_cell.angle_gamma   90.00
#
_symmetry.space_group_name_H-M   'P 1'
#
loop_
_entity.id
_entity.type
_entity.pdbx_description
1 polymer ?
#
loop_
_entity_poly.entity_id
_entity_poly.type
_entity_poly.pdbx_seq_one_letter_code
_entity_poly.pdbx_strand_id
1 'polypeptide(L)'
;MTGICRNRLKGENIGSNYHIFLNSVEGIYWIIRNAGLTPDNTRVVCSQSSGKQNTAKLHGFPISRTADPAKRINLYTSTAFEGCDIYDERGRTFIVSEPYKAHTMPDISTSFLQIAGRVRNSIYGWEVIHLYGATGNQRTVSPDEFERATWEAVEKTEHDLEHINALSEDFRASIIRNLPYINEPYVIEDNGKLIVDRNMAKYEIVNYKVVNGVYSSQITVEDEMKKNGIGIANNDSYTAPKNIQAMTQTRTNFEDIYRRYSEIRHEKLIMFTTDWEIELSEAIYPFIGDAYTKLGDEKVKSLKYRVGAIQDALTAMSRVDTDLKIVEMADRRFPKQTPIPVKKIKEELQKIYDTVGVNRRAKATDMGQWYDTVTSPKRIDGKNVSCMTIIRSRFVRSDF
;
A
#
# COMPACT_ATOMS: atom_id res chain seq x y z
N MET A 1 10.14 -3.53 14.70
CA MET A 1 11.43 -3.95 14.12
C MET A 1 12.61 -3.04 14.51
N THR A 2 12.55 -1.73 14.28
CA THR A 2 13.68 -0.79 14.54
C THR A 2 14.35 -0.92 15.91
N GLY A 3 13.57 -0.99 17.00
CA GLY A 3 14.11 -1.16 18.36
C GLY A 3 14.91 -2.46 18.51
N ILE A 4 14.39 -3.57 17.96
CA ILE A 4 15.04 -4.89 17.98
C ILE A 4 16.40 -4.82 17.25
N CYS A 5 16.46 -4.18 16.08
CA CYS A 5 17.72 -3.98 15.35
C CYS A 5 18.73 -3.14 16.14
N ARG A 6 18.29 -2.03 16.76
CA ARG A 6 19.17 -1.16 17.56
C ARG A 6 19.74 -1.91 18.76
N ASN A 7 18.90 -2.65 19.49
CA ASN A 7 19.34 -3.43 20.66
C ASN A 7 20.38 -4.47 20.26
N ARG A 8 20.15 -5.14 19.11
CA ARG A 8 21.11 -6.09 18.56
C ARG A 8 22.46 -5.46 18.18
N LEU A 9 22.46 -4.24 17.63
CA LEU A 9 23.69 -3.51 17.33
C LEU A 9 24.42 -3.04 18.60
N LYS A 10 23.68 -2.71 19.67
CA LYS A 10 24.22 -2.32 20.99
C LYS A 10 24.79 -3.49 21.80
N GLY A 11 24.64 -4.73 21.33
CA GLY A 11 25.18 -5.91 21.99
C GLY A 11 24.21 -6.60 22.96
N GLU A 12 22.95 -6.19 23.02
CA GLU A 12 21.91 -7.02 23.65
C GLU A 12 21.61 -8.20 22.70
N ASN A 13 21.56 -9.44 23.20
CA ASN A 13 21.53 -10.69 22.41
C ASN A 13 22.81 -10.98 21.61
N ILE A 14 23.94 -11.06 22.30
CA ILE A 14 25.24 -11.43 21.72
C ILE A 14 25.14 -12.84 21.10
N GLY A 15 25.34 -12.92 19.78
CA GLY A 15 25.54 -14.20 19.10
C GLY A 15 24.35 -14.72 18.28
N SER A 16 23.51 -13.88 17.70
CA SER A 16 22.64 -14.31 16.58
C SER A 16 22.66 -13.29 15.45
N ASN A 17 22.56 -13.73 14.21
CA ASN A 17 22.36 -12.85 13.05
C ASN A 17 20.87 -12.80 12.74
N TYR A 18 20.34 -11.64 12.37
CA TYR A 18 18.90 -11.51 12.12
C TYR A 18 18.63 -11.61 10.63
N HIS A 19 17.74 -12.52 10.25
CA HIS A 19 17.22 -12.68 8.90
C HIS A 19 15.76 -12.22 8.89
N ILE A 20 15.53 -11.01 8.38
CA ILE A 20 14.25 -10.32 8.45
C ILE A 20 13.62 -10.33 7.07
N PHE A 21 12.50 -11.02 6.95
CA PHE A 21 11.71 -11.16 5.73
C PHE A 21 10.56 -10.15 5.76
N LEU A 22 10.64 -9.15 4.88
CA LEU A 22 9.70 -8.03 4.77
C LEU A 22 9.48 -7.70 3.29
N ASN A 23 8.26 -7.88 2.80
CA ASN A 23 7.92 -7.65 1.39
C ASN A 23 7.68 -6.16 1.06
N SER A 24 8.60 -5.27 1.47
CA SER A 24 8.49 -3.82 1.27
C SER A 24 9.88 -3.17 1.22
N VAL A 25 10.33 -2.73 0.04
CA VAL A 25 11.63 -2.05 -0.14
C VAL A 25 11.67 -0.73 0.65
N GLU A 26 10.57 0.01 0.66
CA GLU A 26 10.42 1.24 1.45
C GLU A 26 10.43 0.96 2.96
N GLY A 27 9.79 -0.13 3.40
CA GLY A 27 9.83 -0.58 4.80
C GLY A 27 11.25 -0.97 5.23
N ILE A 28 12.00 -1.66 4.35
CA ILE A 28 13.42 -1.96 4.54
C ILE A 28 14.23 -0.67 4.71
N TYR A 29 14.07 0.32 3.82
CA TYR A 29 14.76 1.60 3.95
C TYR A 29 14.41 2.32 5.25
N TRP A 30 13.14 2.29 5.64
CA TRP A 30 12.70 2.87 6.90
C TRP A 30 13.40 2.22 8.11
N ILE A 31 13.56 0.89 8.12
CA ILE A 31 14.31 0.18 9.16
C ILE A 31 15.79 0.61 9.13
N ILE A 32 16.41 0.65 7.95
CA ILE A 32 17.82 1.05 7.78
C ILE A 32 18.08 2.42 8.41
N ARG A 33 17.30 3.41 7.99
CA ARG A 33 17.42 4.80 8.47
C ARG A 33 17.21 4.89 9.97
N ASN A 34 16.12 4.31 10.47
CA ASN A 34 15.75 4.52 11.87
C ASN A 34 16.60 3.67 12.82
N ALA A 35 17.12 2.51 12.40
CA ALA A 35 17.96 1.69 13.25
C ALA A 35 19.46 2.06 13.17
N GLY A 36 19.84 2.98 12.27
CA GLY A 36 21.24 3.35 12.05
C GLY A 36 22.05 2.23 11.40
N LEU A 37 21.42 1.51 10.47
CA LEU A 37 22.06 0.40 9.76
C LEU A 37 23.03 0.94 8.71
N THR A 38 24.17 0.28 8.57
CA THR A 38 25.22 0.63 7.60
C THR A 38 25.46 -0.55 6.65
N PRO A 39 26.05 -0.30 5.47
CA PRO A 39 26.46 -1.39 4.59
C PRO A 39 27.37 -2.41 5.26
N ASP A 40 28.18 -2.03 6.26
CA ASP A 40 29.09 -2.96 6.93
C ASP A 40 28.35 -3.95 7.85
N ASN A 41 27.28 -3.51 8.50
CA ASN A 41 26.55 -4.33 9.47
C ASN A 41 25.27 -4.96 8.90
N THR A 42 24.84 -4.52 7.71
CA THR A 42 23.55 -4.90 7.13
C THR A 42 23.67 -5.32 5.68
N ARG A 43 22.96 -6.39 5.34
CA ARG A 43 22.78 -6.90 3.97
C ARG A 43 21.33 -6.72 3.54
N VAL A 44 21.11 -6.23 2.31
CA VAL A 44 19.77 -6.11 1.70
C VAL A 44 19.72 -6.98 0.45
N VAL A 45 18.72 -7.84 0.34
CA VAL A 45 18.48 -8.69 -0.82
C VAL A 45 17.08 -8.41 -1.36
N CYS A 46 17.01 -7.80 -2.54
CA CYS A 46 15.77 -7.53 -3.25
C CYS A 46 15.96 -7.65 -4.77
N SER A 47 14.85 -7.68 -5.52
CA SER A 47 14.90 -7.85 -6.97
C SER A 47 15.74 -6.76 -7.65
N GLN A 48 16.64 -7.20 -8.53
CA GLN A 48 17.46 -6.34 -9.39
C GLN A 48 16.84 -6.11 -10.78
N SER A 49 15.77 -6.84 -11.15
CA SER A 49 15.10 -6.65 -12.45
C SER A 49 14.44 -5.27 -12.57
N SER A 50 14.10 -4.65 -11.43
CA SER A 50 13.64 -3.27 -11.31
C SER A 50 14.78 -2.30 -10.90
N GLY A 51 16.03 -2.62 -11.24
CA GLY A 51 17.25 -2.12 -10.59
C GLY A 51 17.36 -0.60 -10.37
N LYS A 52 16.81 0.23 -11.27
CA LYS A 52 16.78 1.69 -11.08
C LYS A 52 15.78 2.14 -10.01
N GLN A 53 14.60 1.50 -9.92
CA GLN A 53 13.55 1.87 -8.97
C GLN A 53 13.86 1.42 -7.55
N ASN A 54 14.35 0.19 -7.35
CA ASN A 54 14.64 -0.31 -6.01
C ASN A 54 15.85 0.38 -5.39
N THR A 55 16.89 0.67 -6.18
CA THR A 55 18.06 1.43 -5.73
C THR A 55 17.67 2.86 -5.31
N ALA A 56 16.75 3.50 -6.05
CA ALA A 56 16.20 4.81 -5.69
C ALA A 56 15.41 4.75 -4.37
N LYS A 57 14.53 3.75 -4.19
CA LYS A 57 13.77 3.54 -2.93
C LYS A 57 14.66 3.26 -1.71
N LEU A 58 15.85 2.72 -1.94
CA LEU A 58 16.87 2.48 -0.92
C LEU A 58 17.85 3.65 -0.74
N HIS A 59 17.67 4.74 -1.48
CA HIS A 59 18.53 5.94 -1.44
C HIS A 59 20.03 5.61 -1.56
N GLY A 60 20.37 4.70 -2.48
CA GLY A 60 21.76 4.31 -2.75
C GLY A 60 22.33 3.26 -1.80
N PHE A 61 21.55 2.68 -0.89
CA PHE A 61 22.00 1.53 -0.09
C PHE A 61 22.28 0.32 -1.00
N PRO A 62 23.43 -0.37 -0.85
CA PRO A 62 23.82 -1.44 -1.76
C PRO A 62 22.91 -2.66 -1.68
N ILE A 63 22.51 -3.17 -2.85
CA ILE A 63 21.74 -4.41 -2.99
C ILE A 63 22.71 -5.57 -3.19
N SER A 64 22.61 -6.58 -2.31
CA SER A 64 23.41 -7.80 -2.30
C SER A 64 22.65 -8.98 -2.91
N ARG A 65 23.40 -10.04 -3.24
CA ARG A 65 22.86 -11.34 -3.66
C ARG A 65 22.63 -12.24 -2.46
N THR A 66 21.78 -13.26 -2.64
CA THR A 66 21.54 -14.31 -1.63
C THR A 66 22.82 -15.07 -1.28
N ALA A 67 23.69 -15.29 -2.28
CA ALA A 67 24.98 -15.97 -2.14
C ALA A 67 26.05 -15.16 -1.39
N ASP A 68 25.86 -13.84 -1.23
CA ASP A 68 26.82 -13.02 -0.49
C ASP A 68 26.83 -13.42 1.00
N PRO A 69 27.94 -13.23 1.74
CA PRO A 69 27.99 -13.58 3.15
C PRO A 69 26.93 -12.87 4.00
N ALA A 70 26.33 -13.60 4.95
CA ALA A 70 25.40 -13.03 5.89
C ALA A 70 26.07 -12.00 6.81
N LYS A 71 25.34 -10.94 7.15
CA LYS A 71 25.77 -9.89 8.08
C LYS A 71 24.99 -9.98 9.39
N ARG A 72 25.27 -9.09 10.34
CA ARG A 72 24.56 -9.04 11.63
C ARG A 72 23.06 -8.86 11.42
N ILE A 73 22.67 -8.05 10.45
CA ILE A 73 21.29 -7.84 10.01
C ILE A 73 21.19 -8.16 8.52
N ASN A 74 20.20 -8.96 8.12
CA ASN A 74 19.92 -9.31 6.73
C ASN A 74 18.45 -9.04 6.46
N LEU A 75 18.17 -8.25 5.42
CA LEU A 75 16.83 -7.80 5.04
C LEU A 75 16.47 -8.39 3.67
N TYR A 76 15.33 -9.07 3.59
CA TYR A 76 14.90 -9.81 2.40
C TYR A 76 13.50 -9.37 1.94
N THR A 77 13.33 -9.16 0.64
CA THR A 77 11.99 -9.06 0.02
C THR A 77 11.55 -10.40 -0.56
N SER A 78 10.37 -10.46 -1.19
CA SER A 78 9.77 -11.67 -1.77
C SER A 78 10.70 -12.49 -2.69
N THR A 79 11.66 -11.84 -3.36
CA THR A 79 12.70 -12.49 -4.18
C THR A 79 13.49 -13.59 -3.45
N ALA A 80 13.57 -13.54 -2.11
CA ALA A 80 14.28 -14.52 -1.31
C ALA A 80 13.35 -15.33 -0.37
N PHE A 81 12.02 -15.24 -0.56
CA PHE A 81 11.07 -16.04 0.22
C PHE A 81 11.05 -17.49 -0.28
N GLU A 82 11.35 -17.67 -1.57
CA GLU A 82 11.35 -18.96 -2.26
C GLU A 82 12.62 -19.12 -3.11
N GLY A 83 12.97 -20.36 -3.44
CA GLY A 83 13.99 -20.64 -4.46
C GLY A 83 15.44 -20.32 -4.09
N CYS A 84 15.74 -19.96 -2.84
CA CYS A 84 17.12 -19.77 -2.36
C CYS A 84 17.40 -20.51 -1.04
N ASP A 85 18.64 -20.94 -0.84
CA ASP A 85 19.11 -21.48 0.43
C ASP A 85 20.05 -20.47 1.11
N ILE A 86 19.84 -20.23 2.40
CA ILE A 86 20.64 -19.34 3.24
C ILE A 86 21.34 -20.19 4.30
N TYR A 87 22.65 -20.01 4.43
CA TYR A 87 23.45 -20.70 5.42
C TYR A 87 23.98 -19.71 6.46
N ASP A 88 23.50 -19.84 7.68
CA ASP A 88 23.93 -19.08 8.86
C ASP A 88 23.58 -19.89 10.11
N GLU A 89 24.59 -20.49 10.75
CA GLU A 89 24.40 -21.36 11.92
C GLU A 89 23.75 -20.64 13.11
N ARG A 90 23.91 -19.30 13.18
CA ARG A 90 23.38 -18.47 14.26
C ARG A 90 22.27 -17.54 13.76
N GLY A 91 21.70 -17.83 12.58
CA GLY A 91 20.66 -17.02 11.95
C GLY A 91 19.29 -17.21 12.61
N ARG A 92 18.68 -16.14 13.10
CA ARG A 92 17.29 -16.12 13.59
C ARG A 92 16.35 -15.53 12.54
N THR A 93 15.23 -16.21 12.33
CA THR A 93 14.24 -15.83 11.32
C THR A 93 13.19 -14.90 11.92
N PHE A 94 13.02 -13.73 11.32
CA PHE A 94 11.97 -12.78 11.60
C PHE A 94 11.08 -12.62 10.36
N ILE A 95 9.76 -12.77 10.53
CA ILE A 95 8.78 -12.46 9.48
C ILE A 95 8.06 -11.19 9.89
N VAL A 96 8.04 -10.18 9.02
CA VAL A 96 7.39 -8.89 9.29
C VAL A 96 6.23 -8.69 8.32
N SER A 97 5.01 -8.64 8.86
CA SER A 97 3.78 -8.44 8.09
C SER A 97 3.20 -7.04 8.36
N GLU A 98 3.21 -6.16 7.36
CA GLU A 98 2.69 -4.79 7.46
C GLU A 98 1.27 -4.66 6.88
N PRO A 99 0.22 -4.42 7.70
CA PRO A 99 -1.17 -4.44 7.23
C PRO A 99 -1.53 -3.31 6.25
N TYR A 100 -0.69 -2.26 6.16
CA TYR A 100 -0.97 -1.08 5.33
C TYR A 100 -0.74 -1.32 3.83
N LYS A 101 -0.02 -2.36 3.45
CA LYS A 101 0.15 -2.80 2.06
C LYS A 101 -0.37 -4.22 1.92
N ALA A 102 -1.68 -4.35 1.70
CA ALA A 102 -2.40 -5.62 1.63
C ALA A 102 -1.64 -6.70 0.81
N HIS A 103 -1.24 -6.37 -0.41
CA HIS A 103 -0.52 -7.27 -1.34
C HIS A 103 0.87 -7.73 -0.86
N THR A 104 1.39 -7.15 0.24
CA THR A 104 2.68 -7.52 0.82
C THR A 104 2.56 -8.50 1.99
N MET A 105 1.33 -8.79 2.44
CA MET A 105 1.08 -9.66 3.58
C MET A 105 1.40 -11.12 3.23
N PRO A 106 2.34 -11.77 3.94
CA PRO A 106 2.66 -13.17 3.69
C PRO A 106 1.52 -14.07 4.15
N ASP A 107 1.15 -15.02 3.30
CA ASP A 107 0.21 -16.08 3.63
C ASP A 107 0.84 -17.07 4.62
N ILE A 108 0.16 -17.31 5.74
CA ILE A 108 0.63 -18.18 6.82
C ILE A 108 0.68 -19.65 6.36
N SER A 109 -0.25 -20.06 5.49
CA SER A 109 -0.34 -21.45 5.05
C SER A 109 0.77 -21.85 4.08
N THR A 110 1.38 -20.88 3.39
CA THR A 110 2.38 -21.12 2.34
C THR A 110 3.69 -20.38 2.60
N SER A 111 3.66 -19.05 2.54
CA SER A 111 4.85 -18.19 2.60
C SER A 111 5.65 -18.37 3.89
N PHE A 112 4.98 -18.59 5.03
CA PHE A 112 5.64 -18.80 6.32
C PHE A 112 6.51 -20.04 6.32
N LEU A 113 5.95 -21.17 5.85
CA LEU A 113 6.68 -22.43 5.78
C LEU A 113 7.85 -22.33 4.81
N GLN A 114 7.65 -21.63 3.69
CA GLN A 114 8.73 -21.37 2.73
C GLN A 114 9.85 -20.54 3.35
N ILE A 115 9.53 -19.47 4.08
CA ILE A 115 10.51 -18.59 4.75
C ILE A 115 11.23 -19.32 5.88
N ALA A 116 10.49 -20.04 6.74
CA ALA A 116 11.03 -20.78 7.87
C ALA A 116 12.10 -21.79 7.43
N GLY A 117 11.89 -22.42 6.27
CA GLY A 117 12.84 -23.36 5.68
C GLY A 117 14.07 -22.74 4.99
N ARG A 118 14.19 -21.40 4.90
CA ARG A 118 15.27 -20.76 4.13
C ARG A 118 16.62 -20.79 4.83
N VAL A 119 16.65 -20.67 6.16
CA VAL A 119 17.88 -20.70 6.94
C VAL A 119 18.17 -22.13 7.35
N ARG A 120 18.95 -22.86 6.53
CA ARG A 120 19.00 -24.33 6.55
C ARG A 120 19.73 -24.95 7.74
N ASN A 121 20.84 -24.35 8.16
CA ASN A 121 21.76 -24.91 9.14
C ASN A 121 21.73 -24.17 10.48
N SER A 122 20.70 -23.35 10.74
CA SER A 122 20.61 -22.58 11.96
C SER A 122 20.23 -23.45 13.16
N ILE A 123 20.91 -23.24 14.29
CA ILE A 123 20.52 -23.80 15.60
C ILE A 123 19.15 -23.28 16.07
N TYR A 124 18.67 -22.20 15.48
CA TYR A 124 17.36 -21.59 15.73
C TYR A 124 16.32 -21.98 14.66
N GLY A 125 16.58 -23.00 13.83
CA GLY A 125 15.68 -23.39 12.73
C GLY A 125 14.26 -23.81 13.15
N TRP A 126 14.05 -24.11 14.43
CA TRP A 126 12.74 -24.46 15.01
C TRP A 126 11.95 -23.25 15.53
N GLU A 127 12.53 -22.04 15.53
CA GLU A 127 11.88 -20.82 15.99
C GLU A 127 11.75 -19.78 14.87
N VAL A 128 10.58 -19.15 14.79
CA VAL A 128 10.32 -18.01 13.92
C VAL A 128 9.66 -16.91 14.74
N ILE A 129 10.18 -15.69 14.63
CA ILE A 129 9.61 -14.52 15.30
C ILE A 129 8.74 -13.78 14.30
N HIS A 130 7.43 -13.82 14.51
CA HIS A 130 6.47 -13.13 13.65
C HIS A 130 6.07 -11.79 14.26
N LEU A 131 6.36 -10.70 13.54
CA LEU A 131 5.95 -9.35 13.89
C LEU A 131 4.87 -8.89 12.92
N TYR A 132 3.66 -8.64 13.40
CA TYR A 132 2.56 -8.14 12.58
C TYR A 132 1.81 -7.02 13.25
N GLY A 133 1.22 -6.16 12.43
CA GLY A 133 0.16 -5.26 12.88
C GLY A 133 -1.20 -5.91 12.62
N ALA A 134 -2.05 -6.00 13.64
CA ALA A 134 -3.47 -6.23 13.39
C ALA A 134 -4.04 -4.97 12.73
N THR A 135 -4.83 -5.10 11.65
CA THR A 135 -5.59 -3.98 11.10
C THR A 135 -6.54 -3.46 12.18
N GLY A 136 -6.18 -2.37 12.85
CA GLY A 136 -7.04 -1.73 13.87
C GLY A 136 -8.35 -1.14 13.32
N ASN A 137 -8.54 -1.17 11.99
CA ASN A 137 -9.80 -0.77 11.37
C ASN A 137 -10.69 -2.00 11.22
N GLN A 138 -11.78 -2.06 11.99
CA GLN A 138 -12.87 -3.01 11.76
C GLN A 138 -13.47 -2.77 10.37
N ARG A 139 -12.94 -3.46 9.36
CA ARG A 139 -13.57 -3.55 8.04
C ARG A 139 -14.82 -4.39 8.21
N THR A 140 -15.96 -3.87 7.77
CA THR A 140 -17.26 -4.51 8.00
C THR A 140 -17.69 -5.44 6.89
N VAL A 141 -16.95 -5.45 5.77
CA VAL A 141 -17.21 -6.36 4.65
C VAL A 141 -16.53 -7.69 4.95
N SER A 142 -17.30 -8.76 5.06
CA SER A 142 -16.74 -10.09 5.32
C SER A 142 -15.95 -10.60 4.10
N PRO A 143 -15.02 -11.56 4.28
CA PRO A 143 -14.34 -12.17 3.14
C PRO A 143 -15.31 -12.82 2.13
N ASP A 144 -16.41 -13.41 2.60
CA ASP A 144 -17.42 -14.03 1.74
C ASP A 144 -18.24 -12.97 0.97
N GLU A 145 -18.57 -11.86 1.61
CA GLU A 145 -19.25 -10.73 0.94
C GLU A 145 -18.36 -10.12 -0.15
N PHE A 146 -17.06 -9.98 0.13
CA PHE A 146 -16.08 -9.48 -0.84
C PHE A 146 -15.91 -10.46 -2.01
N GLU A 147 -15.82 -11.75 -1.73
CA GLU A 147 -15.73 -12.80 -2.76
C GLU A 147 -16.96 -12.79 -3.66
N ARG A 148 -18.17 -12.76 -3.09
CA ARG A 148 -19.41 -12.69 -3.87
C ARG A 148 -19.44 -11.45 -4.76
N ALA A 149 -19.16 -10.27 -4.22
CA ALA A 149 -19.11 -9.03 -5.01
C ALA A 149 -18.01 -9.07 -6.09
N THR A 150 -16.94 -9.82 -5.87
CA THR A 150 -15.89 -10.05 -6.87
C THR A 150 -16.40 -10.87 -8.04
N TRP A 151 -17.04 -12.00 -7.77
CA TRP A 151 -17.59 -12.85 -8.82
C TRP A 151 -18.77 -12.20 -9.56
N GLU A 152 -19.64 -11.45 -8.88
CA GLU A 152 -20.70 -10.66 -9.53
C GLU A 152 -20.14 -9.64 -10.53
N ALA A 153 -19.02 -8.98 -10.19
CA ALA A 153 -18.36 -8.05 -11.12
C ALA A 153 -17.70 -8.79 -12.29
N VAL A 154 -17.06 -9.93 -12.05
CA VAL A 154 -16.49 -10.79 -13.10
C VAL A 154 -17.57 -11.21 -14.09
N GLU A 155 -18.71 -11.71 -13.61
CA GLU A 155 -19.83 -12.13 -14.46
C GLU A 155 -20.39 -10.98 -15.29
N LYS A 156 -20.53 -9.79 -14.68
CA LYS A 156 -20.96 -8.59 -15.41
C LYS A 156 -19.96 -8.21 -16.50
N THR A 157 -18.67 -8.16 -16.19
CA THR A 157 -17.61 -7.89 -17.16
C THR A 157 -17.63 -8.93 -18.28
N GLU A 158 -17.78 -10.21 -17.98
CA GLU A 158 -17.90 -11.28 -18.99
C GLU A 158 -19.04 -10.99 -19.97
N HIS A 159 -20.22 -10.62 -19.45
CA HIS A 159 -21.36 -10.24 -20.29
C HIS A 159 -21.09 -9.00 -21.15
N ASP A 160 -20.50 -7.95 -20.58
CA ASP A 160 -20.17 -6.72 -21.31
C ASP A 160 -19.13 -7.00 -22.42
N LEU A 161 -18.14 -7.86 -22.17
CA LEU A 161 -17.14 -8.26 -23.15
C LEU A 161 -17.71 -9.16 -24.26
N GLU A 162 -18.71 -10.00 -23.99
CA GLU A 162 -19.40 -10.78 -25.04
C GLU A 162 -20.01 -9.86 -26.10
N HIS A 163 -20.68 -8.79 -25.67
CA HIS A 163 -21.25 -7.78 -26.59
C HIS A 163 -20.17 -7.04 -27.38
N ILE A 164 -19.08 -6.65 -26.73
CA ILE A 164 -17.96 -5.95 -27.40
C ILE A 164 -17.26 -6.86 -28.41
N ASN A 165 -17.04 -8.12 -28.07
CA ASN A 165 -16.38 -9.07 -28.94
C ASN A 165 -17.24 -9.46 -30.16
N ALA A 166 -18.56 -9.32 -30.07
CA ALA A 166 -19.50 -9.53 -31.18
C ALA A 166 -19.51 -8.37 -32.20
N LEU A 167 -18.88 -7.23 -31.90
CA LEU A 167 -18.73 -6.11 -32.82
C LEU A 167 -17.76 -6.44 -33.96
N SER A 168 -17.82 -5.68 -35.06
CA SER A 168 -16.87 -5.83 -36.18
C SER A 168 -15.43 -5.56 -35.75
N GLU A 169 -14.46 -6.19 -36.43
CA GLU A 169 -13.05 -6.07 -36.05
C GLU A 169 -12.54 -4.63 -36.05
N ASP A 170 -12.92 -3.82 -37.04
CA ASP A 170 -12.53 -2.42 -37.13
C ASP A 170 -13.08 -1.59 -35.97
N PHE A 171 -14.33 -1.85 -35.56
CA PHE A 171 -14.97 -1.15 -34.47
C PHE A 171 -14.44 -1.62 -33.12
N ARG A 172 -14.19 -2.92 -32.94
CA ARG A 172 -13.53 -3.51 -31.76
C ARG A 172 -12.11 -2.97 -31.61
N ALA A 173 -11.32 -2.89 -32.68
CA ALA A 173 -9.98 -2.31 -32.66
C ALA A 173 -10.01 -0.79 -32.39
N SER A 174 -11.02 -0.07 -32.88
CA SER A 174 -11.25 1.34 -32.52
C SER A 174 -11.58 1.48 -31.03
N ILE A 175 -12.44 0.60 -30.51
CA ILE A 175 -12.78 0.54 -29.09
C ILE A 175 -11.50 0.27 -28.30
N ILE A 176 -10.76 -0.82 -28.53
CA ILE A 176 -9.50 -1.16 -27.84
C ILE A 176 -8.46 -0.01 -27.88
N ARG A 177 -8.29 0.66 -29.03
CA ARG A 177 -7.36 1.81 -29.16
C ARG A 177 -7.82 3.06 -28.39
N ASN A 178 -9.13 3.30 -28.33
CA ASN A 178 -9.74 4.41 -27.59
C ASN A 178 -10.15 4.01 -26.17
N LEU A 179 -9.77 2.80 -25.73
CA LEU A 179 -9.99 2.21 -24.43
C LEU A 179 -8.80 2.26 -23.46
N PRO A 180 -7.89 3.26 -23.45
CA PRO A 180 -6.90 3.36 -22.37
C PRO A 180 -7.55 3.61 -20.99
N TYR A 181 -8.89 3.64 -20.91
CA TYR A 181 -9.71 3.87 -19.73
C TYR A 181 -10.67 2.73 -19.38
N ILE A 182 -10.55 1.50 -19.92
CA ILE A 182 -11.24 0.37 -19.26
C ILE A 182 -10.57 0.17 -17.91
N ASN A 183 -11.24 0.80 -16.97
CA ASN A 183 -11.06 0.74 -15.57
C ASN A 183 -11.94 -0.39 -15.07
N GLU A 184 -11.71 -1.60 -15.62
CA GLU A 184 -12.29 -2.81 -15.09
C GLU A 184 -11.15 -3.72 -14.67
N PRO A 185 -11.06 -4.05 -13.37
CA PRO A 185 -9.89 -4.66 -12.74
C PRO A 185 -9.47 -6.02 -13.31
N TYR A 186 -10.23 -6.57 -14.26
CA TYR A 186 -10.11 -7.94 -14.75
C TYR A 186 -10.09 -8.05 -16.27
N VAL A 187 -9.91 -6.99 -17.04
CA VAL A 187 -9.93 -7.09 -18.52
C VAL A 187 -8.52 -7.17 -19.07
N ILE A 188 -8.26 -8.17 -19.92
CA ILE A 188 -7.02 -8.30 -20.70
C ILE A 188 -7.34 -8.45 -22.18
N GLU A 189 -6.43 -7.99 -23.04
CA GLU A 189 -6.51 -8.23 -24.48
C GLU A 189 -5.75 -9.53 -24.82
N ASP A 190 -6.42 -10.44 -25.54
CA ASP A 190 -5.81 -11.62 -26.14
C ASP A 190 -6.19 -11.70 -27.62
N ASN A 191 -5.19 -11.61 -28.50
CA ASN A 191 -5.35 -11.69 -29.96
C ASN A 191 -6.47 -10.81 -30.53
N GLY A 192 -6.56 -9.55 -30.07
CA GLY A 192 -7.56 -8.58 -30.54
C GLY A 192 -8.98 -8.81 -30.01
N LYS A 193 -9.16 -9.71 -29.04
CA LYS A 193 -10.39 -9.89 -28.25
C LYS A 193 -10.14 -9.49 -26.81
N LEU A 194 -11.17 -8.99 -26.15
CA LEU A 194 -11.13 -8.70 -24.72
C LEU A 194 -11.61 -9.93 -23.95
N ILE A 195 -10.85 -10.38 -22.96
CA ILE A 195 -11.22 -11.51 -22.10
C ILE A 195 -11.05 -11.12 -20.63
N VAL A 196 -11.72 -11.87 -19.75
CA VAL A 196 -11.65 -11.64 -18.30
C VAL A 196 -10.52 -12.44 -17.68
N ASP A 197 -9.59 -11.75 -17.01
CA ASP A 197 -8.57 -12.32 -16.14
C ASP A 197 -9.17 -12.76 -14.80
N ARG A 198 -9.69 -13.99 -14.80
CA ARG A 198 -10.18 -14.65 -13.59
C ARG A 198 -9.08 -14.89 -12.55
N ASN A 199 -7.80 -14.89 -12.92
CA ASN A 199 -6.71 -15.07 -11.96
C ASN A 199 -6.48 -13.79 -11.17
N MET A 200 -6.60 -12.62 -11.78
CA MET A 200 -6.58 -11.34 -11.07
C MET A 200 -7.71 -11.25 -10.03
N ALA A 201 -8.92 -11.70 -10.38
CA ALA A 201 -10.04 -11.77 -9.44
C ALA A 201 -9.75 -12.71 -8.25
N LYS A 202 -9.23 -13.91 -8.51
CA LYS A 202 -8.80 -14.84 -7.46
C LYS A 202 -7.70 -14.25 -6.57
N TYR A 203 -6.74 -13.55 -7.17
CA TYR A 203 -5.67 -12.88 -6.45
C TYR A 203 -6.22 -11.80 -5.50
N GLU A 204 -7.16 -10.96 -5.94
CA GLU A 204 -7.79 -9.96 -5.09
C GLU A 204 -8.56 -10.61 -3.91
N ILE A 205 -9.31 -11.69 -4.18
CA ILE A 205 -10.05 -12.44 -3.14
C ILE A 205 -9.11 -13.01 -2.09
N VAL A 206 -8.02 -13.67 -2.51
CA VAL A 206 -7.04 -14.27 -1.60
C VAL A 206 -6.37 -13.18 -0.76
N ASN A 207 -5.94 -12.09 -1.38
CA ASN A 207 -5.33 -10.96 -0.68
C ASN A 207 -6.29 -10.35 0.36
N TYR A 208 -7.57 -10.18 -0.01
CA TYR A 208 -8.59 -9.72 0.91
C TYR A 208 -8.78 -10.67 2.09
N LYS A 209 -8.84 -11.99 1.84
CA LYS A 209 -8.95 -13.04 2.87
C LYS A 209 -7.77 -13.04 3.83
N VAL A 210 -6.55 -12.89 3.32
CA VAL A 210 -5.34 -12.80 4.15
C VAL A 210 -5.42 -11.58 5.07
N VAL A 211 -5.64 -10.40 4.51
CA VAL A 211 -5.59 -9.14 5.28
C VAL A 211 -6.77 -9.02 6.25
N ASN A 212 -7.98 -9.33 5.79
CA ASN A 212 -9.23 -9.06 6.51
C ASN A 212 -9.85 -10.27 7.19
N GLY A 213 -9.38 -11.47 6.87
CA GLY A 213 -9.70 -12.69 7.60
C GLY A 213 -8.60 -12.99 8.61
N VAL A 214 -7.45 -13.46 8.10
CA VAL A 214 -6.35 -13.98 8.93
C VAL A 214 -5.73 -12.90 9.81
N TYR A 215 -5.29 -11.78 9.22
CA TYR A 215 -4.60 -10.70 9.95
C TYR A 215 -5.54 -9.65 10.58
N SER A 216 -6.83 -9.94 10.65
CA SER A 216 -7.84 -9.03 11.20
C SER A 216 -7.69 -8.82 12.71
N SER A 217 -7.28 -9.86 13.43
CA SER A 217 -7.10 -9.85 14.88
C SER A 217 -5.98 -10.78 15.28
N GLN A 218 -5.55 -10.69 16.54
CA GLN A 218 -4.60 -11.65 17.08
C GLN A 218 -5.16 -13.08 17.10
N ILE A 219 -6.42 -13.25 17.52
CA ILE A 219 -7.09 -14.56 17.62
C ILE A 219 -7.09 -15.28 16.26
N THR A 220 -7.46 -14.56 15.20
CA THR A 220 -7.52 -15.14 13.84
C THR A 220 -6.16 -15.53 13.29
N VAL A 221 -5.09 -14.79 13.63
CA VAL A 221 -3.72 -15.19 13.29
C VAL A 221 -3.34 -16.46 14.04
N GLU A 222 -3.63 -16.56 15.34
CA GLU A 222 -3.32 -17.75 16.14
C GLU A 222 -4.06 -18.99 15.65
N ASP A 223 -5.34 -18.84 15.30
CA ASP A 223 -6.15 -19.94 14.76
C ASP A 223 -5.59 -20.43 13.43
N GLU A 224 -5.19 -19.53 12.53
CA GLU A 224 -4.58 -19.90 11.25
C GLU A 224 -3.21 -20.57 11.46
N MET A 225 -2.39 -20.09 12.39
CA MET A 225 -1.11 -20.73 12.75
C MET A 225 -1.32 -22.17 13.25
N LYS A 226 -2.25 -22.38 14.20
CA LYS A 226 -2.57 -23.70 14.75
C LYS A 226 -3.09 -24.65 13.68
N LYS A 227 -3.99 -24.17 12.82
CA LYS A 227 -4.55 -24.93 11.69
C LYS A 227 -3.45 -25.44 10.74
N ASN A 228 -2.39 -24.66 10.55
CA ASN A 228 -1.24 -25.03 9.72
C ASN A 228 -0.13 -25.75 10.50
N GLY A 229 -0.41 -26.22 11.73
CA GLY A 229 0.54 -27.01 12.54
C GLY A 229 1.68 -26.20 13.16
N ILE A 230 1.56 -24.87 13.22
CA ILE A 230 2.57 -23.98 13.80
C ILE A 230 2.26 -23.79 15.29
N GLY A 231 3.16 -24.27 16.15
CA GLY A 231 3.06 -24.09 17.60
C GLY A 231 3.43 -22.67 18.03
N ILE A 232 2.65 -22.10 18.96
CA ILE A 232 2.87 -20.74 19.49
C ILE A 232 3.47 -20.87 20.90
N ALA A 233 4.74 -20.50 21.05
CA ALA A 233 5.47 -20.61 22.32
C ALA A 233 5.31 -19.38 23.22
N ASN A 234 5.37 -18.17 22.65
CA ASN A 234 5.22 -16.89 23.35
C ASN A 234 4.32 -15.96 22.54
N ASN A 235 3.56 -15.13 23.24
CA ASN A 235 2.62 -14.20 22.63
C ASN A 235 2.60 -12.87 23.40
N ASP A 236 3.63 -12.07 23.17
CA ASP A 236 3.77 -10.77 23.81
C ASP A 236 3.10 -9.69 22.96
N SER A 237 2.13 -9.00 23.53
CA SER A 237 1.56 -7.79 22.91
C SER A 237 2.52 -6.61 23.13
N TYR A 238 3.36 -6.32 22.13
CA TYR A 238 4.18 -5.10 22.16
C TYR A 238 3.32 -3.89 21.77
N THR A 239 2.78 -3.18 22.76
CA THR A 239 2.24 -1.84 22.52
C THR A 239 3.42 -0.91 22.29
N ALA A 240 3.57 -0.38 21.07
CA ALA A 240 4.59 0.62 20.78
C ALA A 240 4.51 1.74 21.84
N PRO A 241 5.62 2.11 22.51
CA PRO A 241 5.63 3.19 23.49
C PRO A 241 4.94 4.43 22.92
N LYS A 242 4.12 5.14 23.71
CA LYS A 242 3.38 6.33 23.26
C LYS A 242 4.27 7.35 22.55
N ASN A 243 5.55 7.38 22.89
CA ASN A 243 6.62 8.17 22.31
C ASN A 243 7.04 7.74 20.88
N ILE A 244 6.93 6.47 20.49
CA ILE A 244 7.09 6.02 19.09
C ILE A 244 5.84 6.31 18.28
N GLN A 245 4.64 6.17 18.86
CA GLN A 245 3.39 6.67 18.26
C GLN A 245 3.43 8.20 18.13
N ALA A 246 4.00 8.90 19.11
CA ALA A 246 4.21 10.34 19.06
C ALA A 246 5.28 10.72 18.04
N MET A 247 6.31 9.89 17.76
CA MET A 247 7.30 10.15 16.71
C MET A 247 6.79 9.87 15.30
N THR A 248 5.86 8.93 15.12
CA THR A 248 5.10 8.77 13.87
C THR A 248 3.96 9.79 13.75
N GLN A 249 3.54 10.40 14.87
CA GLN A 249 2.57 11.51 14.92
C GLN A 249 3.20 12.90 14.94
N THR A 250 4.50 13.04 15.22
CA THR A 250 5.29 14.22 14.85
C THR A 250 5.48 14.11 13.36
N ARG A 251 4.38 14.33 12.64
CA ARG A 251 4.39 14.90 11.31
C ARG A 251 5.43 15.99 11.37
N THR A 252 6.53 15.81 10.66
CA THR A 252 7.22 16.96 10.11
C THR A 252 6.13 17.79 9.45
N ASN A 253 5.79 18.94 10.02
CA ASN A 253 4.63 19.71 9.59
C ASN A 253 4.87 20.09 8.14
N PHE A 254 3.92 19.77 7.24
CA PHE A 254 4.06 20.06 5.81
C PHE A 254 4.37 21.53 5.57
N GLU A 255 3.83 22.43 6.41
CA GLU A 255 4.14 23.86 6.37
C GLU A 255 5.65 24.14 6.52
N ASP A 256 6.31 23.53 7.50
CA ASP A 256 7.73 23.76 7.77
C ASP A 256 8.59 23.22 6.62
N ILE A 257 8.26 22.02 6.12
CA ILE A 257 8.96 21.43 4.97
C ILE A 257 8.76 22.28 3.72
N TYR A 258 7.53 22.72 3.44
CA TYR A 258 7.24 23.52 2.25
C TYR A 258 7.93 24.89 2.31
N ARG A 259 7.95 25.55 3.48
CA ARG A 259 8.66 26.83 3.65
C ARG A 259 10.15 26.66 3.36
N ARG A 260 10.78 25.65 3.94
CA ARG A 260 12.19 25.34 3.68
C ARG A 260 12.46 25.00 2.23
N TYR A 261 11.58 24.21 1.61
CA TYR A 261 11.64 23.87 0.19
C TYR A 261 11.58 25.12 -0.70
N SER A 262 10.63 26.01 -0.42
CA SER A 262 10.44 27.27 -1.14
C SER A 262 11.65 28.21 -0.97
N GLU A 263 12.17 28.36 0.24
CA GLU A 263 13.39 29.14 0.52
C GLU A 263 14.58 28.65 -0.32
N ILE A 264 14.86 27.35 -0.31
CA ILE A 264 15.98 26.77 -1.09
C ILE A 264 15.78 27.00 -2.59
N ARG A 265 14.54 26.85 -3.10
CA ARG A 265 14.22 27.09 -4.51
C ARG A 265 14.34 28.56 -4.92
N HIS A 266 14.05 29.50 -4.02
CA HIS A 266 14.24 30.94 -4.24
C HIS A 266 15.71 31.36 -4.19
N GLU A 267 16.49 30.82 -3.26
CA GLU A 267 17.92 31.14 -3.11
C GLU A 267 18.78 30.58 -4.25
N LYS A 268 18.39 29.44 -4.82
CA LYS A 268 19.18 28.72 -5.83
C LYS A 268 18.38 28.52 -7.13
N LEU A 269 18.16 29.62 -7.85
CA LEU A 269 17.39 29.64 -9.10
C LEU A 269 17.95 28.71 -10.20
N ILE A 270 19.25 28.38 -10.14
CA ILE A 270 19.95 27.44 -11.04
C ILE A 270 20.79 26.48 -10.19
N MET A 271 20.39 25.21 -10.09
CA MET A 271 21.18 24.16 -9.43
C MET A 271 21.99 23.37 -10.46
N PHE A 272 23.31 23.39 -10.31
CA PHE A 272 24.22 22.50 -11.05
C PHE A 272 24.43 21.14 -10.35
N THR A 273 24.00 21.03 -9.09
CA THR A 273 24.11 19.84 -8.23
C THR A 273 22.83 19.69 -7.42
N THR A 274 22.34 18.46 -7.22
CA THR A 274 21.11 18.22 -6.47
C THR A 274 21.29 18.51 -4.98
N ASP A 275 20.36 19.28 -4.40
CA ASP A 275 20.33 19.57 -2.97
C ASP A 275 19.56 18.46 -2.24
N TRP A 276 20.22 17.82 -1.28
CA TRP A 276 19.66 16.68 -0.56
C TRP A 276 18.40 17.03 0.24
N GLU A 277 18.20 18.30 0.64
CA GLU A 277 16.97 18.74 1.32
C GLU A 277 15.78 18.80 0.35
N ILE A 278 16.02 19.15 -0.92
CA ILE A 278 15.01 19.10 -2.00
C ILE A 278 14.63 17.65 -2.30
N GLU A 279 15.62 16.78 -2.51
CA GLU A 279 15.39 15.35 -2.77
C GLU A 279 14.61 14.70 -1.61
N LEU A 280 14.97 15.02 -0.36
CA LEU A 280 14.28 14.51 0.81
C LEU A 280 12.83 15.02 0.89
N SER A 281 12.60 16.30 0.58
CA SER A 281 11.26 16.88 0.60
C SER A 281 10.35 16.25 -0.45
N GLU A 282 10.87 16.01 -1.66
CA GLU A 282 10.14 15.33 -2.75
C GLU A 282 9.91 13.84 -2.44
N ALA A 283 10.83 13.18 -1.73
CA ALA A 283 10.61 11.82 -1.25
C ALA A 283 9.52 11.73 -0.16
N ILE A 284 9.45 12.72 0.75
CA ILE A 284 8.43 12.77 1.81
C ILE A 284 7.07 13.18 1.25
N TYR A 285 7.05 14.18 0.36
CA TYR A 285 5.86 14.71 -0.29
C TYR A 285 6.09 14.78 -1.81
N PRO A 286 5.78 13.70 -2.56
CA PRO A 286 6.01 13.66 -4.01
C PRO A 286 5.34 14.78 -4.81
N PHE A 287 4.27 15.37 -4.27
CA PHE A 287 3.56 16.49 -4.89
C PHE A 287 4.15 17.88 -4.56
N ILE A 288 5.19 17.97 -3.72
CA ILE A 288 5.69 19.25 -3.20
C ILE A 288 6.30 20.14 -4.29
N GLY A 289 7.01 19.54 -5.25
CA GLY A 289 7.55 20.26 -6.41
C GLY A 289 6.44 20.86 -7.25
N ASP A 290 5.40 20.08 -7.54
CA ASP A 290 4.21 20.54 -8.25
C ASP A 290 3.45 21.63 -7.46
N ALA A 291 3.35 21.50 -6.14
CA ALA A 291 2.76 22.53 -5.29
C ALA A 291 3.53 23.86 -5.43
N TYR A 292 4.87 23.81 -5.44
CA TYR A 292 5.70 25.00 -5.63
C TYR A 292 5.57 25.57 -7.05
N THR A 293 5.76 24.76 -8.09
CA THR A 293 5.84 25.26 -9.47
C THR A 293 4.49 25.59 -10.10
N LYS A 294 3.41 24.87 -9.74
CA LYS A 294 2.09 25.01 -10.37
C LYS A 294 1.13 25.87 -9.54
N LEU A 295 1.17 25.79 -8.22
CA LEU A 295 0.31 26.60 -7.35
C LEU A 295 1.02 27.88 -6.89
N GLY A 296 2.31 27.77 -6.54
CA GLY A 296 3.08 28.86 -5.97
C GLY A 296 2.77 29.13 -4.50
N ASP A 297 3.67 29.87 -3.86
CA ASP A 297 3.66 30.09 -2.41
C ASP A 297 2.38 30.76 -1.90
N GLU A 298 1.87 31.75 -2.63
CA GLU A 298 0.64 32.47 -2.26
C GLU A 298 -0.56 31.54 -2.22
N LYS A 299 -0.70 30.66 -3.22
CA LYS A 299 -1.81 29.72 -3.28
C LYS A 299 -1.68 28.66 -2.20
N VAL A 300 -0.50 28.08 -2.00
CA VAL A 300 -0.24 27.10 -0.94
C VAL A 300 -0.54 27.69 0.45
N LYS A 301 -0.14 28.95 0.68
CA LYS A 301 -0.45 29.69 1.90
C LYS A 301 -1.95 29.94 2.07
N SER A 302 -2.67 30.30 0.99
CA SER A 302 -4.14 30.48 1.02
C SER A 302 -4.89 29.20 1.41
N LEU A 303 -4.35 28.04 1.03
CA LEU A 303 -4.84 26.71 1.41
C LEU A 303 -4.41 26.29 2.82
N LYS A 304 -3.74 27.19 3.57
CA LYS A 304 -3.27 26.99 4.94
C LYS A 304 -2.42 25.73 5.09
N TYR A 305 -1.60 25.42 4.08
CA TYR A 305 -0.71 24.25 4.07
C TYR A 305 -1.42 22.91 4.27
N ARG A 306 -2.74 22.85 4.02
CA ARG A 306 -3.52 21.62 4.16
C ARG A 306 -3.23 20.70 2.97
N VAL A 307 -2.47 19.63 3.24
CA VAL A 307 -2.07 18.62 2.23
C VAL A 307 -3.23 18.19 1.33
N GLY A 308 -4.37 17.81 1.90
CA GLY A 308 -5.53 17.38 1.10
C GLY A 308 -6.06 18.47 0.17
N ALA A 309 -6.11 19.73 0.62
CA ALA A 309 -6.59 20.86 -0.20
C ALA A 309 -5.60 21.23 -1.30
N ILE A 310 -4.28 21.11 -1.04
CA ILE A 310 -3.22 21.32 -2.03
C ILE A 310 -3.29 20.25 -3.12
N GLN A 311 -3.39 18.99 -2.71
CA GLN A 311 -3.57 17.88 -3.64
C GLN A 311 -4.88 18.03 -4.45
N ASP A 312 -5.98 18.48 -3.83
CA ASP A 312 -7.22 18.77 -4.56
C ASP A 312 -7.04 19.86 -5.61
N ALA A 313 -6.35 20.96 -5.28
CA ALA A 313 -6.06 22.03 -6.23
C ALA A 313 -5.20 21.54 -7.40
N LEU A 314 -4.17 20.73 -7.11
CA LEU A 314 -3.32 20.12 -8.14
C LEU A 314 -4.12 19.18 -9.06
N THR A 315 -4.95 18.29 -8.48
CA THR A 315 -5.82 17.39 -9.24
C THR A 315 -6.79 18.16 -10.13
N ALA A 316 -7.39 19.24 -9.62
CA ALA A 316 -8.32 20.07 -10.38
C ALA A 316 -7.66 20.70 -11.63
N MET A 317 -6.41 21.15 -11.50
CA MET A 317 -5.60 21.73 -12.58
C MET A 317 -5.04 20.70 -13.57
N SER A 318 -5.07 19.41 -13.24
CA SER A 318 -4.55 18.37 -14.11
C SER A 318 -5.37 18.22 -15.40
N ARG A 319 -4.77 17.67 -16.45
CA ARG A 319 -5.42 17.45 -17.76
C ARG A 319 -6.17 16.11 -17.86
N VAL A 320 -6.30 15.38 -16.76
CA VAL A 320 -7.02 14.10 -16.74
C VAL A 320 -8.53 14.32 -16.83
N ASP A 321 -9.25 13.26 -17.19
CA ASP A 321 -10.71 13.29 -17.29
C ASP A 321 -11.38 13.66 -15.94
N THR A 322 -12.57 14.25 -16.02
CA THR A 322 -13.33 14.71 -14.85
C THR A 322 -13.64 13.58 -13.89
N ASP A 323 -14.00 12.38 -14.39
CA ASP A 323 -14.28 11.23 -13.54
C ASP A 323 -13.03 10.76 -12.80
N LEU A 324 -11.87 10.78 -13.44
CA LEU A 324 -10.59 10.45 -12.80
C LEU A 324 -10.25 11.44 -11.68
N LYS A 325 -10.50 12.74 -11.89
CA LYS A 325 -10.33 13.76 -10.84
C LYS A 325 -11.26 13.48 -9.66
N ILE A 326 -12.51 13.10 -9.93
CA ILE A 326 -13.50 12.77 -8.90
C ILE A 326 -13.02 11.58 -8.07
N VAL A 327 -12.61 10.49 -8.73
CA VAL A 327 -12.12 9.26 -8.07
C VAL A 327 -10.89 9.55 -7.20
N GLU A 328 -9.92 10.32 -7.70
CA GLU A 328 -8.72 10.69 -6.95
C GLU A 328 -9.05 11.48 -5.66
N MET A 329 -9.98 12.43 -5.73
CA MET A 329 -10.40 13.20 -4.56
C MET A 329 -11.26 12.33 -3.60
N ALA A 330 -12.10 11.45 -4.15
CA ALA A 330 -12.97 10.57 -3.38
C ALA A 330 -12.15 9.53 -2.59
N ASP A 331 -11.13 8.91 -3.18
CA ASP A 331 -10.26 7.93 -2.53
C ASP A 331 -9.49 8.53 -1.33
N ARG A 332 -9.25 9.84 -1.33
CA ARG A 332 -8.64 10.56 -0.20
C ARG A 332 -9.62 10.87 0.93
N ARG A 333 -10.93 10.87 0.66
CA ARG A 333 -11.99 11.29 1.61
C ARG A 333 -12.79 10.12 2.18
N PHE A 334 -12.96 9.04 1.42
CA PHE A 334 -13.83 7.93 1.76
C PHE A 334 -13.03 6.65 2.04
N PRO A 335 -13.03 6.15 3.28
CA PRO A 335 -12.41 4.87 3.57
C PRO A 335 -13.20 3.74 2.91
N LYS A 336 -12.46 2.84 2.24
CA LYS A 336 -13.04 1.60 1.70
C LYS A 336 -13.37 0.63 2.83
N GLN A 337 -14.35 -0.24 2.58
CA GLN A 337 -14.81 -1.36 3.44
C GLN A 337 -15.30 -0.95 4.84
N THR A 338 -15.62 0.34 5.02
CA THR A 338 -16.16 0.89 6.25
C THR A 338 -17.52 1.53 5.95
N PRO A 339 -18.54 1.42 6.82
CA PRO A 339 -19.82 2.08 6.60
C PRO A 339 -19.66 3.60 6.72
N ILE A 340 -20.07 4.33 5.68
CA ILE A 340 -20.05 5.79 5.66
C ILE A 340 -21.48 6.29 5.63
N PRO A 341 -21.89 7.20 6.54
CA PRO A 341 -23.22 7.80 6.50
C PRO A 341 -23.49 8.44 5.13
N VAL A 342 -24.64 8.13 4.54
CA VAL A 342 -25.06 8.64 3.22
C VAL A 342 -25.03 10.17 3.15
N LYS A 343 -25.35 10.84 4.26
CA LYS A 343 -25.26 12.30 4.39
C LYS A 343 -23.83 12.80 4.17
N LYS A 344 -22.84 12.17 4.82
CA LYS A 344 -21.42 12.53 4.69
C LYS A 344 -20.92 12.31 3.26
N ILE A 345 -21.33 11.22 2.61
CA ILE A 345 -21.00 10.98 1.19
C ILE A 345 -21.50 12.12 0.31
N LYS A 346 -22.77 12.51 0.45
CA LYS A 346 -23.36 13.60 -0.34
C LYS A 346 -22.62 14.93 -0.13
N GLU A 347 -22.31 15.27 1.12
CA GLU A 347 -21.62 16.52 1.47
C GLU A 347 -20.19 16.56 0.92
N GLU A 348 -19.42 15.50 1.10
CA GLU A 348 -18.02 15.44 0.63
C GLU A 348 -17.95 15.29 -0.90
N LEU A 349 -18.86 14.54 -1.52
CA LEU A 349 -18.93 14.41 -2.98
C LEU A 349 -19.36 15.72 -3.65
N GLN A 350 -20.27 16.49 -3.03
CA GLN A 350 -20.61 17.83 -3.53
C GLN A 350 -19.38 18.73 -3.56
N LYS A 351 -18.56 18.73 -2.50
CA LYS A 351 -17.30 19.49 -2.49
C LYS A 351 -16.35 19.06 -3.61
N ILE A 352 -16.31 17.77 -3.96
CA ILE A 352 -15.54 17.29 -5.11
C ILE A 352 -16.09 17.93 -6.39
N TYR A 353 -17.40 17.81 -6.63
CA TYR A 353 -18.05 18.35 -7.82
C TYR A 353 -17.80 19.84 -7.99
N ASP A 354 -17.96 20.61 -6.91
CA ASP A 354 -17.70 22.04 -6.90
C ASP A 354 -16.24 22.36 -7.25
N THR A 355 -15.29 21.53 -6.78
CA THR A 355 -13.86 21.70 -7.05
C THR A 355 -13.50 21.41 -8.51
N VAL A 356 -14.14 20.41 -9.13
CA VAL A 356 -13.86 20.00 -10.52
C VAL A 356 -14.79 20.66 -11.56
N GLY A 357 -15.72 21.53 -11.14
CA GLY A 357 -16.61 22.26 -12.02
C GLY A 357 -17.85 21.47 -12.50
N VAL A 358 -18.24 20.42 -11.79
CA VAL A 358 -19.42 19.61 -12.12
C VAL A 358 -20.69 20.31 -11.61
N ASN A 359 -21.48 20.84 -12.53
CA ASN A 359 -22.70 21.59 -12.22
C ASN A 359 -23.93 20.68 -12.03
N ARG A 360 -23.88 19.79 -11.04
CA ARG A 360 -25.05 19.00 -10.59
C ARG A 360 -24.98 18.75 -9.09
N ARG A 361 -26.14 18.40 -8.51
CA ARG A 361 -26.23 18.04 -7.09
C ARG A 361 -25.78 16.59 -6.88
N ALA A 362 -24.81 16.39 -5.99
CA ALA A 362 -24.27 15.08 -5.66
C ALA A 362 -25.32 14.18 -4.97
N LYS A 363 -25.43 12.94 -5.43
CA LYS A 363 -26.18 11.86 -4.79
C LYS A 363 -25.20 10.78 -4.33
N ALA A 364 -25.49 10.12 -3.21
CA ALA A 364 -24.66 8.99 -2.77
C ALA A 364 -24.64 7.85 -3.80
N THR A 365 -25.73 7.66 -4.55
CA THR A 365 -25.82 6.69 -5.65
C THR A 365 -24.84 6.97 -6.79
N ASP A 366 -24.35 8.21 -6.93
CA ASP A 366 -23.37 8.55 -7.96
C ASP A 366 -22.05 7.82 -7.72
N MET A 367 -21.73 7.45 -6.47
CA MET A 367 -20.57 6.60 -6.14
C MET A 367 -20.59 5.28 -6.90
N GLY A 368 -21.77 4.75 -7.23
CA GLY A 368 -21.91 3.53 -8.02
C GLY A 368 -21.43 3.64 -9.47
N GLN A 369 -21.09 4.84 -9.95
CA GLN A 369 -20.43 5.03 -11.25
C GLN A 369 -18.97 4.54 -11.18
N TRP A 370 -18.29 4.77 -10.06
CA TRP A 370 -16.85 4.54 -9.93
C TRP A 370 -16.47 3.43 -8.94
N TYR A 371 -17.41 2.97 -8.12
CA TYR A 371 -17.17 2.05 -7.03
C TYR A 371 -18.22 0.94 -6.98
N ASP A 372 -17.80 -0.24 -6.54
CA ASP A 372 -18.74 -1.26 -6.06
C ASP A 372 -19.17 -0.86 -4.65
N THR A 373 -20.47 -0.69 -4.45
CA THR A 373 -21.01 -0.16 -3.19
C THR A 373 -22.17 -1.00 -2.69
N VAL A 374 -22.24 -1.17 -1.37
CA VAL A 374 -23.40 -1.78 -0.69
C VAL A 374 -24.00 -0.77 0.26
N THR A 375 -25.31 -0.60 0.20
CA THR A 375 -26.05 0.26 1.14
C THR A 375 -26.66 -0.61 2.23
N SER A 376 -26.43 -0.27 3.49
CA SER A 376 -27.02 -0.96 4.64
C SER A 376 -27.33 0.02 5.78
N PRO A 377 -28.44 -0.18 6.52
CA PRO A 377 -28.69 0.59 7.73
C PRO A 377 -27.73 0.14 8.84
N LYS A 378 -27.19 1.10 9.60
CA LYS A 378 -26.37 0.83 10.80
C LYS A 378 -26.91 1.62 11.98
N ARG A 379 -26.79 1.07 13.19
CA ARG A 379 -27.10 1.83 14.41
C ARG A 379 -25.91 2.71 14.77
N ILE A 380 -26.11 4.02 14.73
CA ILE A 380 -25.14 5.03 15.14
C ILE A 380 -25.86 5.90 16.19
N ASP A 381 -25.28 6.01 17.38
CA ASP A 381 -25.86 6.76 18.51
C ASP A 381 -27.33 6.39 18.81
N GLY A 382 -27.62 5.08 18.77
CA GLY A 382 -28.95 4.54 19.04
C GLY A 382 -29.97 4.68 17.89
N LYS A 383 -29.65 5.43 16.83
CA LYS A 383 -30.52 5.66 15.66
C LYS A 383 -30.12 4.82 14.46
N ASN A 384 -31.09 4.40 13.65
CA ASN A 384 -30.82 3.78 12.35
C ASN A 384 -30.40 4.86 11.34
N VAL A 385 -29.15 4.76 10.88
CA VAL A 385 -28.57 5.66 9.87
C VAL A 385 -28.29 4.85 8.62
N SER A 386 -28.80 5.32 7.47
CA SER A 386 -28.47 4.73 6.17
C SER A 386 -26.99 5.01 5.86
N CYS A 387 -26.23 3.94 5.70
CA CYS A 387 -24.81 3.97 5.38
C CYS A 387 -24.56 3.28 4.04
N MET A 388 -23.52 3.75 3.35
CA MET A 388 -22.99 3.09 2.16
C MET A 388 -21.55 2.68 2.46
N THR A 389 -21.22 1.45 2.08
CA THR A 389 -19.89 0.88 2.19
C THR A 389 -19.33 0.73 0.78
N ILE A 390 -18.16 1.34 0.54
CA ILE A 390 -17.40 1.16 -0.70
C ILE A 390 -16.64 -0.15 -0.59
N ILE A 391 -16.93 -1.15 -1.42
CA ILE A 391 -16.23 -2.43 -1.42
C ILE A 391 -14.84 -2.26 -2.04
N ARG A 392 -14.81 -1.76 -3.28
CA ARG A 392 -13.61 -1.46 -4.06
C ARG A 392 -13.89 -0.39 -5.11
N SER A 393 -12.84 0.14 -5.71
CA SER A 393 -12.95 0.95 -6.92
C SER A 393 -13.24 0.03 -8.10
N ARG A 394 -14.14 0.45 -8.99
CA ARG A 394 -14.18 -0.09 -10.36
C ARG A 394 -12.96 0.44 -11.11
N PHE A 395 -12.67 1.71 -10.91
CA PHE A 395 -11.53 2.38 -11.51
C PHE A 395 -10.20 1.98 -10.82
N VAL A 396 -9.38 1.16 -11.48
CA VAL A 396 -7.93 0.97 -11.27
C VAL A 396 -7.13 2.06 -12.00
N ARG A 397 -6.64 3.07 -11.28
CA ARG A 397 -5.64 4.01 -11.83
C ARG A 397 -4.55 3.24 -12.59
N SER A 398 -4.35 3.53 -13.87
CA SER A 398 -3.09 3.16 -14.51
C SER A 398 -2.03 4.00 -13.82
N ASP A 399 -1.20 3.36 -13.00
CA ASP A 399 0.02 3.99 -12.52
C ASP A 399 0.85 4.34 -13.77
N PHE A 400 0.81 5.62 -14.16
CA PHE A 400 1.77 6.19 -15.09
C PHE A 400 3.05 6.54 -14.33
#